data_AF-A0A9P0LE85-F1
#
_entry.id   AF-A0A9P0LE85-F1
#
_cell.length_a   1.000
_cell.length_b   1.000
_cell.length_c   1.000
_cell.angle_alpha   90.00
_cell.angle_beta   90.00
_cell.angle_gamma   90.00
#
_symmetry.space_group_name_H-M   'P 1'
#
loop_
_entity.id
_entity.type
_entity.pdbx_description
1 polymer ?
#
loop_
_entity_poly.entity_id
_entity_poly.type
_entity_poly.pdbx_seq_one_letter_code
_entity_poly.pdbx_strand_id
1 'polypeptide(L)'
;MVVLMLFNNHDKLTYEEILNESDIPERDLIRALQSLAMGKATQRVLIKNPKTKEIESSHEFYVNDSFTSKLHRVKIQTVAAKGESEPERRETRNKVDEDRKHEIEAAIVRIMKSRKRMAHNILVTEVTEQLKSRFLPSPVIIKKRIEGLIEREYLARTPEDRKVYTYVA
;
A
#
# COMPACT_ATOMS: atom_id res chain seq x y z
N MET A 1 -16.85 15.05 -10.71
CA MET A 1 -17.76 16.08 -11.24
C MET A 1 -17.58 16.25 -12.74
N VAL A 2 -16.33 16.26 -13.24
CA VAL A 2 -15.99 16.29 -14.68
C VAL A 2 -16.85 15.36 -15.54
N VAL A 3 -16.95 14.06 -15.19
CA VAL A 3 -17.74 13.07 -15.95
C VAL A 3 -19.22 13.48 -16.14
N LEU A 4 -19.87 14.04 -15.11
CA LEU A 4 -21.29 14.43 -15.23
C LEU A 4 -21.49 15.65 -16.11
N MET A 5 -20.49 16.54 -16.19
CA MET A 5 -20.57 17.76 -16.99
C MET A 5 -20.52 17.48 -18.49
N LEU A 6 -19.91 16.37 -18.90
CA LEU A 6 -19.88 15.95 -20.32
C LEU A 6 -21.29 15.74 -20.87
N PHE A 7 -22.20 15.24 -20.04
CA PHE A 7 -23.59 14.98 -20.42
C PHE A 7 -24.47 16.25 -20.55
N ASN A 8 -23.92 17.44 -20.30
CA ASN A 8 -24.62 18.68 -20.63
C ASN A 8 -24.61 18.97 -22.15
N ASN A 9 -23.62 18.41 -22.86
CA ASN A 9 -23.43 18.61 -24.31
C ASN A 9 -23.69 17.34 -25.12
N HIS A 10 -23.69 16.18 -24.46
CA HIS A 10 -23.85 14.87 -25.10
C HIS A 10 -24.92 14.05 -24.39
N ASP A 11 -25.89 13.53 -25.14
CA ASP A 11 -26.93 12.65 -24.56
C ASP A 11 -26.37 11.29 -24.14
N LYS A 12 -25.33 10.82 -24.85
CA LYS A 12 -24.74 9.49 -24.70
C LYS A 12 -23.27 9.52 -25.10
N LEU A 13 -22.44 8.83 -24.33
CA LEU A 13 -21.00 8.71 -24.56
C LEU A 13 -20.51 7.30 -24.25
N THR A 14 -19.54 6.82 -25.01
CA THR A 14 -18.80 5.59 -24.72
C THR A 14 -17.74 5.82 -23.63
N TYR A 15 -17.26 4.74 -23.01
CA TYR A 15 -16.15 4.83 -22.07
C TYR A 15 -14.91 5.49 -22.69
N GLU A 16 -14.60 5.15 -23.93
CA GLU A 16 -13.44 5.68 -24.66
C GLU A 16 -13.56 7.20 -24.90
N GLU A 17 -14.74 7.68 -25.31
CA GLU A 17 -14.99 9.12 -25.46
C GLU A 17 -14.87 9.86 -24.13
N ILE A 18 -15.45 9.31 -23.05
CA ILE A 18 -15.34 9.90 -21.71
C ILE A 18 -13.87 9.93 -21.25
N LEU A 19 -13.08 8.89 -21.54
CA LEU A 19 -11.67 8.83 -21.20
C LEU A 19 -10.88 9.93 -21.91
N ASN A 20 -11.08 10.07 -23.21
CA ASN A 20 -10.39 11.06 -24.04
C ASN A 20 -10.77 12.50 -23.68
N GLU A 21 -12.04 12.76 -23.36
CA GLU A 21 -12.50 14.12 -23.04
C GLU A 21 -12.22 14.54 -21.60
N SER A 22 -12.19 13.59 -20.65
CA SER A 22 -12.04 13.91 -19.24
C SER A 22 -10.58 14.00 -18.77
N ASP A 23 -9.64 13.40 -19.51
CA ASP A 23 -8.22 13.26 -19.13
C ASP A 23 -8.03 12.66 -17.72
N ILE A 24 -8.99 11.83 -17.28
CA ILE A 24 -8.94 11.14 -15.99
C ILE A 24 -8.22 9.81 -16.19
N PRO A 25 -7.25 9.44 -15.32
CA PRO A 25 -6.64 8.12 -15.36
C PRO A 25 -7.67 6.99 -15.34
N GLU A 26 -7.53 6.00 -16.21
CA GLU A 26 -8.49 4.91 -16.41
C GLU A 26 -8.99 4.28 -15.10
N ARG A 27 -8.07 4.01 -14.16
CA ARG A 27 -8.38 3.43 -12.85
C ARG A 27 -9.40 4.26 -12.08
N ASP A 28 -9.26 5.57 -12.09
CA ASP A 28 -10.12 6.48 -11.35
C ASP A 28 -11.40 6.79 -12.11
N LEU A 29 -11.35 6.79 -13.45
CA LEU A 29 -12.53 6.91 -14.29
C LEU A 29 -13.47 5.71 -14.12
N ILE A 30 -12.95 4.49 -14.17
CA ILE A 30 -13.73 3.26 -13.93
C ILE A 30 -14.43 3.32 -12.57
N ARG A 31 -13.73 3.76 -11.51
CA ARG A 31 -14.30 3.91 -10.16
C ARG A 31 -15.40 4.95 -10.12
N ALA A 32 -15.20 6.08 -10.79
CA ALA A 32 -16.21 7.13 -10.89
C ALA A 32 -17.47 6.60 -11.60
N LEU A 33 -17.31 5.97 -12.77
CA LEU A 33 -18.43 5.41 -13.54
C LEU A 33 -19.14 4.27 -12.79
N GLN A 34 -18.41 3.41 -12.07
CA GLN A 34 -19.02 2.40 -11.20
C GLN A 34 -19.90 3.04 -10.11
N SER A 35 -19.44 4.13 -9.50
CA SER A 35 -20.20 4.85 -8.47
C SER A 35 -21.47 5.49 -9.04
N LEU A 36 -21.39 6.02 -10.26
CA LEU A 36 -22.47 6.76 -10.93
C LEU A 36 -23.49 5.86 -11.62
N ALA A 37 -23.08 4.73 -12.20
CA ALA A 37 -23.93 3.87 -13.03
C ALA A 37 -24.25 2.51 -12.41
N MET A 38 -23.41 2.00 -11.51
CA MET A 38 -23.47 0.61 -11.05
C MET A 38 -23.71 0.48 -9.54
N GLY A 39 -23.78 1.60 -8.80
CA GLY A 39 -24.04 1.65 -7.35
C GLY A 39 -25.44 1.20 -6.92
N LYS A 40 -25.93 1.70 -5.77
CA LYS A 40 -27.33 1.43 -5.35
C LYS A 40 -28.30 2.11 -6.31
N ALA A 41 -29.47 1.52 -6.56
CA ALA A 41 -30.48 2.09 -7.46
C ALA A 41 -30.84 3.54 -7.10
N THR A 42 -30.88 3.87 -5.81
CA THR A 42 -31.12 5.22 -5.28
C THR A 42 -29.95 6.21 -5.47
N GLN A 43 -28.86 5.79 -6.13
CA GLN A 43 -27.66 6.58 -6.40
C GLN A 43 -27.23 6.52 -7.88
N ARG A 44 -27.92 5.72 -8.72
CA ARG A 44 -27.59 5.53 -10.14
C ARG A 44 -28.13 6.69 -10.98
N VAL A 45 -27.31 7.72 -11.12
CA VAL A 45 -27.61 8.89 -11.94
C VAL A 45 -27.27 8.67 -13.41
N LEU A 46 -26.43 7.68 -13.72
CA LEU A 46 -26.15 7.24 -15.08
C LEU A 46 -26.67 5.81 -15.32
N ILE A 47 -26.93 5.47 -16.57
CA ILE A 47 -27.22 4.12 -17.04
C ILE A 47 -26.07 3.66 -17.92
N LYS A 48 -25.64 2.40 -17.71
CA LYS A 48 -24.64 1.72 -18.56
C LYS A 48 -25.33 0.75 -19.51
N ASN A 49 -24.88 0.73 -20.76
CA ASN A 49 -25.26 -0.25 -21.78
C ASN A 49 -24.01 -0.89 -22.39
N PRO A 50 -23.86 -2.23 -22.38
CA PRO A 50 -24.70 -3.25 -21.75
C PRO A 50 -24.62 -3.22 -20.21
N LYS A 51 -25.64 -3.78 -19.53
CA LYS A 51 -25.73 -3.86 -18.05
C LYS A 51 -24.87 -4.99 -17.46
N THR A 52 -23.58 -5.00 -17.77
CA THR A 52 -22.59 -5.96 -17.25
C THR A 52 -21.84 -5.41 -16.03
N LYS A 53 -21.10 -6.27 -15.32
CA LYS A 53 -20.26 -5.86 -14.18
C LYS A 53 -18.96 -5.15 -14.58
N GLU A 54 -18.54 -5.31 -15.82
CA GLU A 54 -17.28 -4.79 -16.32
C GLU A 54 -17.51 -3.52 -17.16
N ILE A 55 -16.48 -2.68 -17.23
CA ILE A 55 -16.47 -1.48 -18.07
C ILE A 55 -15.42 -1.72 -19.16
N GLU A 56 -15.86 -1.71 -20.41
CA GLU A 56 -15.06 -1.89 -21.62
C GLU A 56 -15.15 -0.61 -22.45
N SER A 57 -14.22 -0.42 -23.37
CA SER A 57 -14.11 0.80 -24.18
C SER A 57 -15.39 1.13 -24.96
N SER A 58 -16.09 0.10 -25.46
CA SER A 58 -17.33 0.22 -26.22
C SER A 58 -18.58 0.43 -25.37
N HIS A 59 -18.48 0.34 -24.03
CA HIS A 59 -19.65 0.48 -23.17
C HIS A 59 -20.13 1.92 -23.13
N GLU A 60 -21.45 2.09 -23.30
CA GLU A 60 -22.08 3.40 -23.39
C GLU A 60 -22.71 3.80 -22.06
N PHE A 61 -22.66 5.09 -21.78
CA PHE A 61 -23.22 5.74 -20.61
C PHE A 61 -24.12 6.89 -21.05
N TYR A 62 -25.23 7.08 -20.33
CA TYR A 62 -26.17 8.20 -20.52
C TYR A 62 -26.90 8.51 -19.22
N VAL A 63 -27.53 9.68 -19.14
CA VAL A 63 -28.24 10.15 -17.94
C VAL A 63 -29.50 9.32 -17.68
N ASN A 64 -29.76 9.01 -16.40
CA ASN A 64 -30.95 8.29 -15.99
C ASN A 64 -32.13 9.24 -15.75
N ASP A 65 -32.91 9.55 -16.78
CA ASP A 65 -34.09 10.44 -16.64
C ASP A 65 -35.20 9.85 -15.76
N SER A 66 -35.19 8.53 -15.55
CA SER A 66 -36.12 7.83 -14.66
C SER A 66 -35.62 7.75 -13.20
N PHE A 67 -34.56 8.48 -12.87
CA PHE A 67 -34.00 8.46 -11.52
C PHE A 67 -34.96 9.07 -10.49
N THR A 68 -35.19 8.35 -9.40
CA THR A 68 -36.04 8.81 -8.29
C THR A 68 -35.33 8.64 -6.95
N SER A 69 -35.51 9.61 -6.06
CA SER A 69 -34.96 9.59 -4.70
C SER A 69 -35.94 10.19 -3.71
N LYS A 70 -36.04 9.58 -2.51
CA LYS A 70 -36.81 10.13 -1.39
C LYS A 70 -36.14 11.36 -0.75
N LEU A 71 -34.84 11.57 -1.01
CA LEU A 71 -34.04 12.65 -0.48
C LEU A 71 -33.74 13.69 -1.56
N HIS A 72 -33.92 14.97 -1.24
CA HIS A 72 -33.53 16.09 -2.10
C HIS A 72 -32.01 16.14 -2.33
N ARG A 73 -31.22 15.76 -1.31
CA ARG A 73 -29.75 15.65 -1.42
C ARG A 73 -29.37 14.16 -1.50
N VAL A 74 -29.02 13.71 -2.71
CA VAL A 74 -28.52 12.35 -2.93
C VAL A 74 -27.01 12.32 -2.73
N LYS A 75 -26.56 11.59 -1.70
CA LYS A 75 -25.13 11.34 -1.50
C LYS A 75 -24.71 10.15 -2.36
N ILE A 76 -24.00 10.41 -3.45
CA ILE A 76 -23.33 9.37 -4.24
C ILE A 76 -22.08 8.96 -3.46
N GLN A 77 -22.08 7.73 -2.94
CA GLN A 77 -20.90 7.19 -2.28
C GLN A 77 -19.94 6.73 -3.37
N THR A 78 -18.76 7.34 -3.42
CA THR A 78 -17.67 6.84 -4.25
C THR A 78 -17.36 5.42 -3.80
N VAL A 79 -17.23 4.49 -4.75
CA VAL A 79 -16.67 3.16 -4.48
C VAL A 79 -15.35 3.39 -3.77
N ALA A 80 -15.33 3.10 -2.46
CA ALA A 80 -14.13 3.28 -1.67
C ALA A 80 -13.01 2.48 -2.34
N ALA A 81 -11.82 3.08 -2.45
CA ALA A 81 -10.62 2.31 -2.73
C ALA A 81 -10.62 1.16 -1.73
N LYS A 82 -10.81 -0.08 -2.20
CA LYS A 82 -10.64 -1.27 -1.38
C LYS A 82 -9.16 -1.31 -1.01
N GLY A 83 -8.78 -0.60 0.05
CA GLY A 83 -7.38 -0.42 0.43
C GLY A 83 -6.56 0.31 -0.64
N GLU A 84 -5.31 0.61 -0.28
CA GLU A 84 -4.23 0.84 -1.24
C GLU A 84 -4.33 -0.23 -2.35
N SER A 85 -4.15 0.17 -3.61
CA SER A 85 -4.00 -0.83 -4.68
C SER A 85 -2.86 -1.79 -4.32
N GLU A 86 -2.95 -3.08 -4.70
CA GLU A 86 -1.88 -4.07 -4.44
C GLU A 86 -0.44 -3.54 -4.67
N PRO A 87 -0.13 -2.73 -5.71
CA PRO A 87 1.18 -2.10 -5.83
C PRO A 87 1.49 -1.06 -4.74
N GLU A 88 0.57 -0.14 -4.44
CA GLU A 88 0.75 0.87 -3.37
C GLU A 88 0.94 0.20 -2.00
N ARG A 89 0.18 -0.87 -1.72
CA ARG A 89 0.31 -1.65 -0.48
C ARG A 89 1.65 -2.35 -0.36
N ARG A 90 2.18 -2.84 -1.49
CA ARG A 90 3.49 -3.48 -1.56
C ARG A 90 4.61 -2.47 -1.31
N GLU A 91 4.51 -1.28 -1.88
CA GLU A 91 5.46 -0.20 -1.63
C GLU A 91 5.48 0.24 -0.17
N THR A 92 4.31 0.43 0.45
CA THR A 92 4.20 0.77 1.88
C THR A 92 4.85 -0.32 2.75
N ARG A 93 4.59 -1.60 2.46
CA ARG A 93 5.22 -2.73 3.17
C ARG A 93 6.73 -2.75 3.00
N ASN A 94 7.24 -2.54 1.79
CA ASN A 94 8.67 -2.51 1.53
C ASN A 94 9.36 -1.40 2.32
N LYS A 95 8.77 -0.19 2.39
CA LYS A 95 9.31 0.91 3.20
C LYS A 95 9.39 0.55 4.69
N VAL A 96 8.33 -0.05 5.23
CA VAL A 96 8.29 -0.52 6.63
C VAL A 96 9.38 -1.57 6.89
N ASP A 97 9.60 -2.49 5.95
CA ASP A 97 10.62 -3.53 6.10
C ASP A 97 12.04 -2.98 5.99
N GLU A 98 12.29 -1.92 5.20
CA GLU A 98 13.57 -1.20 5.23
C GLU A 98 13.79 -0.50 6.58
N ASP A 99 12.80 0.21 7.11
CA ASP A 99 12.93 0.90 8.40
C ASP A 99 13.23 -0.09 9.53
N ARG A 100 12.58 -1.27 9.52
CA ARG A 100 12.85 -2.35 10.48
C ARG A 100 14.30 -2.83 10.43
N LYS A 101 14.94 -2.87 9.26
CA LYS A 101 16.36 -3.26 9.15
C LYS A 101 17.25 -2.26 9.89
N HIS A 102 17.00 -0.97 9.73
CA HIS A 102 17.74 0.08 10.43
C HIS A 102 17.54 0.02 11.93
N GLU A 103 16.31 -0.24 12.40
CA GLU A 103 16.04 -0.42 13.84
C GLU A 103 16.79 -1.63 14.43
N ILE A 104 16.87 -2.74 13.69
CA ILE A 104 17.64 -3.93 14.10
C ILE A 104 19.13 -3.60 14.22
N GLU A 105 19.72 -2.94 13.23
CA GLU A 105 21.13 -2.56 13.27
C GLU A 105 21.44 -1.63 14.45
N ALA A 106 20.59 -0.63 14.70
CA ALA A 106 20.72 0.27 15.83
C ALA A 106 20.63 -0.46 17.18
N ALA A 107 19.73 -1.45 17.30
CA ALA A 107 19.65 -2.30 18.49
C ALA A 107 20.93 -3.11 18.72
N ILE A 108 21.42 -3.78 17.67
CA ILE A 108 22.67 -4.56 17.73
C ILE A 108 23.84 -3.68 18.18
N VAL A 109 24.02 -2.51 17.56
CA VAL A 109 25.11 -1.59 17.89
C VAL A 109 25.01 -1.09 19.33
N ARG A 110 23.81 -0.71 19.82
CA ARG A 110 23.63 -0.29 21.21
C ARG A 110 23.99 -1.38 22.22
N ILE A 111 23.55 -2.61 21.99
CA ILE A 111 23.87 -3.76 22.85
C ILE A 111 25.38 -4.02 22.84
N MET A 112 25.97 -4.17 21.65
CA MET A 112 27.40 -4.49 21.51
C MET A 112 28.32 -3.38 22.00
N LYS A 113 27.94 -2.11 21.84
CA LYS A 113 28.71 -0.97 22.36
C LYS A 113 28.84 -1.00 23.89
N SER A 114 27.80 -1.45 24.59
CA SER A 114 27.79 -1.55 26.06
C SER A 114 28.48 -2.82 26.57
N ARG A 115 28.25 -3.97 25.94
CA ARG A 115 28.74 -5.28 26.40
C ARG A 115 30.15 -5.61 25.91
N LYS A 116 30.60 -4.97 24.82
CA LYS A 116 31.88 -5.14 24.11
C LYS A 116 32.13 -6.51 23.50
N ARG A 117 31.68 -7.59 24.14
CA ARG A 117 31.82 -8.98 23.66
C ARG A 117 30.55 -9.77 23.99
N MET A 118 30.02 -10.54 23.04
CA MET A 118 28.79 -11.31 23.25
C MET A 118 28.69 -12.53 22.31
N ALA A 119 28.15 -13.64 22.82
CA ALA A 119 27.85 -14.82 22.02
C ALA A 119 26.62 -14.61 21.12
N HIS A 120 26.62 -15.22 19.93
CA HIS A 120 25.59 -15.05 18.91
C HIS A 120 24.17 -15.29 19.43
N ASN A 121 23.94 -16.42 20.12
CA ASN A 121 22.61 -16.77 20.62
C ASN A 121 22.10 -15.72 21.62
N ILE A 122 22.97 -15.23 22.51
CA ILE A 122 22.62 -14.22 23.50
C ILE A 122 22.30 -12.89 22.80
N LEU A 123 23.11 -12.49 21.82
CA LEU A 123 22.88 -11.26 21.06
C LEU A 123 21.53 -11.31 20.32
N VAL A 124 21.21 -12.43 19.68
CA VAL A 124 19.92 -12.61 18.99
C VAL A 124 18.75 -12.50 19.97
N THR A 125 18.86 -13.11 21.15
CA THR A 125 17.83 -13.02 22.20
C THR A 125 17.68 -11.59 22.71
N GLU A 126 18.77 -10.89 23.04
CA GLU A 126 18.71 -9.51 23.55
C GLU A 126 18.14 -8.53 22.51
N VAL A 127 18.52 -8.68 21.23
CA VAL A 127 17.96 -7.85 20.14
C VAL A 127 16.47 -8.09 19.99
N THR A 128 16.03 -9.35 20.04
CA THR A 128 14.60 -9.71 19.94
C THR A 128 13.82 -9.12 21.11
N GLU A 129 14.36 -9.23 22.32
CA GLU A 129 13.75 -8.71 23.55
C GLU A 129 13.67 -7.17 23.54
N GLN A 130 14.68 -6.48 23.02
CA GLN A 130 14.68 -5.02 22.91
C GLN A 130 13.65 -4.50 21.90
N LEU A 131 13.42 -5.23 20.80
CA LEU A 131 12.56 -4.79 19.70
C LEU A 131 11.10 -5.28 19.82
N LYS A 132 10.82 -6.27 20.68
CA LYS A 132 9.50 -6.92 20.80
C LYS A 132 8.32 -5.97 21.01
N SER A 133 8.56 -4.80 21.63
CA SER A 133 7.53 -3.78 21.85
C SER A 133 7.07 -3.09 20.57
N ARG A 134 7.90 -3.12 19.52
CA ARG A 134 7.62 -2.52 18.20
C ARG A 134 7.29 -3.60 17.17
N PHE A 135 8.10 -4.65 17.10
CA PHE A 135 7.90 -5.79 16.20
C PHE A 135 8.74 -6.99 16.63
N LEU A 136 8.42 -8.18 16.11
CA LEU A 136 9.18 -9.40 16.37
C LEU A 136 10.14 -9.69 15.21
N PRO A 137 11.45 -9.33 15.30
CA PRO A 137 12.42 -9.62 14.25
C PRO A 137 12.66 -11.13 14.13
N SER A 138 12.78 -11.64 12.90
CA SER A 138 13.18 -13.03 12.70
C SER A 138 14.68 -13.21 12.95
N PRO A 139 15.12 -14.35 13.53
CA PRO A 139 16.55 -14.63 13.75
C PRO A 139 17.39 -14.56 12.47
N VAL A 140 16.79 -14.91 11.32
CA VAL A 140 17.43 -14.87 10.00
C VAL A 140 17.77 -13.43 9.60
N ILE A 141 16.87 -12.48 9.84
CA ILE A 141 17.11 -11.06 9.52
C ILE A 141 18.19 -10.50 10.45
N ILE A 142 18.12 -10.79 11.77
CA ILE A 142 19.14 -10.35 12.73
C ILE A 142 20.52 -10.85 12.30
N LYS A 143 20.65 -12.13 11.94
CA LYS A 143 21.91 -12.70 11.44
C LYS A 143 22.41 -11.95 10.20
N LYS A 144 21.56 -11.68 9.21
CA LYS A 144 21.93 -10.92 8.01
C LYS A 144 22.40 -9.49 8.33
N ARG A 145 21.84 -8.86 9.38
CA ARG A 145 22.25 -7.52 9.83
C ARG A 145 23.58 -7.56 10.58
N ILE A 146 23.84 -8.60 11.39
CA ILE A 146 25.14 -8.80 12.04
C ILE A 146 26.25 -8.94 10.99
N GLU A 147 26.05 -9.75 9.94
CA GLU A 147 27.05 -9.88 8.86
C GLU A 147 27.33 -8.54 8.17
N GLY A 148 26.30 -7.76 7.84
CA GLY A 148 26.49 -6.41 7.27
C GLY A 148 27.13 -5.40 8.22
N LEU A 149 27.05 -5.61 9.55
CA LEU A 149 27.80 -4.81 10.53
C LEU A 149 29.25 -5.26 10.67
N ILE A 150 29.56 -6.52 10.37
CA ILE A 150 30.94 -7.02 10.28
C ILE A 150 31.62 -6.48 9.03
N GLU A 151 30.93 -6.51 7.88
CA GLU A 151 31.44 -5.95 6.61
C GLU A 151 31.74 -4.44 6.71
N ARG A 152 30.98 -3.70 7.53
CA ARG A 152 31.20 -2.27 7.80
C ARG A 152 32.11 -2.01 9.00
N GLU A 153 32.79 -3.02 9.52
CA GLU A 153 33.77 -2.91 10.61
C GLU A 153 33.20 -2.31 11.90
N TYR A 154 31.91 -2.53 12.20
CA TYR A 154 31.32 -2.21 13.52
C TYR A 154 31.47 -3.37 14.50
N LEU A 155 31.49 -4.61 13.99
CA LEU A 155 31.63 -5.84 14.74
C LEU A 155 32.73 -6.71 14.13
N ALA A 156 33.39 -7.52 14.96
CA ALA A 156 34.32 -8.54 14.50
C ALA A 156 34.01 -9.88 15.17
N ARG A 157 34.33 -11.00 14.51
CA ARG A 157 34.30 -12.32 15.16
C ARG A 157 35.60 -12.50 15.92
N THR A 158 35.54 -13.10 17.11
CA THR A 158 36.75 -13.43 17.85
C THR A 158 37.54 -14.54 17.15
N PRO A 159 38.88 -14.50 17.19
CA PRO A 159 39.71 -15.52 16.53
C PRO A 159 39.57 -16.90 17.17
N GLU A 160 39.21 -16.98 18.45
CA GLU A 160 39.04 -18.24 19.18
C GLU A 160 37.70 -18.92 18.85
N ASP A 161 36.63 -18.14 18.67
CA ASP A 161 35.28 -18.65 18.39
C ASP A 161 34.51 -17.71 17.46
N ARG A 162 34.10 -18.25 16.30
CA ARG A 162 33.30 -17.52 15.30
C ARG A 162 31.86 -17.23 15.77
N LYS A 163 31.39 -17.86 16.85
CA LYS A 163 30.09 -17.62 17.46
C LYS A 163 30.11 -16.49 18.47
N VAL A 164 31.25 -15.86 18.72
CA VAL A 164 31.38 -14.73 19.63
C VAL A 164 31.79 -13.49 18.84
N TYR A 165 31.09 -12.39 19.09
CA TYR A 165 31.31 -11.10 18.46
C TYR A 165 31.95 -10.12 19.43
N THR A 166 32.74 -9.20 18.89
CA THR A 166 33.36 -8.08 19.59
C THR A 166 32.99 -6.78 18.89
N TYR A 167 32.73 -5.72 19.65
CA TYR A 167 32.50 -4.38 19.12
C TYR A 167 33.83 -3.69 18.82
N VAL A 168 34.00 -3.14 17.61
CA VAL A 168 35.29 -2.64 17.11
C VAL A 168 35.28 -1.16 16.68
N ALA A 169 34.12 -0.50 16.72
CA ALA A 169 33.96 0.93 16.42
C ALA A 169 34.00 1.84 17.67
#